data_AF-A0A3S3QMJ2-F1
#
_entry.id   AF-A0A3S3QMJ2-F1
#
_cell.length_a   1.000
_cell.length_b   1.000
_cell.length_c   1.000
_cell.angle_alpha   90.00
_cell.angle_beta   90.00
_cell.angle_gamma   90.00
#
_symmetry.space_group_name_H-M   'P 1'
#
loop_
_entity.id
_entity.type
_entity.pdbx_description
1 polymer ?
#
loop_
_entity_poly.entity_id
_entity_poly.type
_entity_poly.pdbx_seq_one_letter_code
_entity_poly.pdbx_strand_id
1 'polypeptide(L)'
;MMRSLGVVMVTIMPVLAGCMGPTVTEDMLTCPEDRSVFQICTMDYNPVCGLRKDGTEKSYSNSCGACSDTQVLAYQLGECQ
;
A
#
# COMPACT_ATOMS: atom_id res chain seq x y z
N MET A 1 4.87 -33.64 -60.85
CA MET A 1 4.63 -32.23 -60.46
C MET A 1 3.49 -32.25 -59.46
N MET A 2 3.72 -32.16 -58.16
CA MET A 2 3.81 -30.90 -57.41
C MET A 2 4.60 -31.16 -56.10
N ARG A 3 5.68 -30.41 -55.88
CA ARG A 3 6.41 -30.37 -54.60
C ARG A 3 5.76 -29.29 -53.75
N SER A 4 5.32 -29.60 -52.54
CA SER A 4 5.13 -28.56 -51.52
C SER A 4 5.35 -29.15 -50.13
N LEU A 5 6.63 -29.38 -49.83
CA LEU A 5 7.16 -29.39 -48.46
C LEU A 5 7.08 -27.94 -47.94
N GLY A 6 6.55 -27.72 -46.73
CA GLY A 6 6.74 -26.44 -46.05
C GLY A 6 5.64 -26.06 -45.07
N VAL A 7 5.55 -26.84 -43.99
CA VAL A 7 5.20 -26.45 -42.62
C VAL A 7 4.61 -25.03 -42.46
N VAL A 8 3.30 -25.02 -42.20
CA VAL A 8 2.51 -24.06 -41.41
C VAL A 8 3.32 -22.87 -40.87
N MET A 9 3.04 -21.68 -41.42
CA MET A 9 3.44 -20.38 -40.86
C MET A 9 3.03 -20.35 -39.38
N VAL A 10 4.02 -20.45 -38.50
CA VAL A 10 3.89 -20.29 -37.05
C VAL A 10 3.23 -18.93 -36.81
N THR A 11 1.99 -18.96 -36.35
CA THR A 11 1.24 -17.79 -35.91
C THR A 11 2.03 -17.11 -34.80
N ILE A 12 2.62 -15.96 -35.11
CA ILE A 12 3.28 -15.09 -34.14
C ILE A 12 2.18 -14.59 -33.21
N MET A 13 2.02 -15.27 -32.09
CA MET A 13 1.11 -14.93 -31.02
C MET A 13 1.76 -13.79 -30.22
N PRO A 14 1.21 -12.55 -30.21
CA PRO A 14 1.73 -11.51 -29.34
C PRO A 14 1.22 -11.77 -27.92
N VAL A 15 2.00 -12.62 -27.25
CA VAL A 15 2.23 -12.79 -25.80
C VAL A 15 2.39 -11.54 -24.96
N LEU A 16 1.58 -10.48 -25.09
CA LEU A 16 1.71 -9.31 -24.22
C LEU A 16 0.48 -9.16 -23.32
N ALA A 17 0.26 -10.19 -22.49
CA ALA A 17 -0.49 -10.02 -21.25
C ALA A 17 0.39 -9.23 -20.28
N GLY A 18 0.24 -7.91 -20.25
CA GLY A 18 0.83 -7.08 -19.22
C GLY A 18 0.20 -7.40 -17.86
N CYS A 19 1.02 -7.64 -16.84
CA CYS A 19 0.54 -7.73 -15.47
C CYS A 19 0.17 -6.31 -14.99
N MET A 20 -1.12 -6.03 -14.86
CA MET A 20 -1.57 -4.94 -13.98
C MET A 20 -1.34 -5.42 -12.54
N GLY A 21 -0.18 -5.08 -11.97
CA GLY A 21 0.05 -5.23 -10.54
C GLY A 21 -0.92 -4.34 -9.74
N PRO A 22 -1.16 -4.65 -8.45
CA PRO A 22 -1.96 -3.78 -7.60
C PRO A 22 -1.32 -2.38 -7.55
N THR A 23 -2.12 -1.36 -7.86
CA THR A 23 -1.79 0.02 -7.53
C THR A 23 -1.70 0.12 -6.02
N VAL A 24 -0.49 0.14 -5.46
CA VAL A 24 -0.30 0.52 -4.06
C VAL A 24 -0.84 1.93 -3.97
N THR A 25 -1.97 2.10 -3.27
CA THR A 25 -2.48 3.42 -2.91
C THR A 25 -1.37 4.12 -2.15
N GLU A 26 -0.85 5.21 -2.72
CA GLU A 26 0.30 5.92 -2.17
C GLU A 26 0.01 6.31 -0.71
N ASP A 27 0.93 5.90 0.16
CA ASP A 27 1.20 6.43 1.49
C ASP A 27 0.38 5.98 2.71
N MET A 28 -0.47 4.94 2.64
CA MET A 28 -1.07 4.40 3.87
C MET A 28 -0.16 3.34 4.54
N LEU A 29 0.52 3.74 5.61
CA LEU A 29 1.45 2.93 6.41
C LEU A 29 0.70 2.24 7.57
N THR A 30 0.68 0.91 7.57
CA THR A 30 -0.02 0.11 8.59
C THR A 30 0.72 0.15 9.93
N CYS A 31 -0.03 0.29 11.02
CA CYS A 31 0.52 0.17 12.36
C CYS A 31 0.85 -1.30 12.70
N PRO A 32 1.97 -1.58 13.41
CA PRO A 32 2.27 -2.91 13.90
C PRO A 32 1.12 -3.50 14.73
N GLU A 33 0.91 -4.81 14.63
CA GLU A 33 -0.06 -5.51 15.48
C GLU A 33 0.37 -5.51 16.95
N ASP A 34 1.67 -5.68 17.19
CA ASP A 34 2.24 -5.56 18.54
C ASP A 34 2.30 -4.09 18.96
N ARG A 35 1.29 -3.67 19.73
CA ARG A 35 1.23 -2.32 20.31
C ARG A 35 2.11 -2.15 21.54
N SER A 36 2.70 -3.22 22.05
CA SER A 36 3.52 -3.21 23.27
C SER A 36 4.79 -2.38 23.09
N VAL A 37 5.23 -2.17 21.85
CA VAL A 37 6.41 -1.34 21.51
C VAL A 37 6.16 0.17 21.66
N PHE A 38 4.89 0.61 21.68
CA PHE A 38 4.52 2.03 21.74
C PHE A 38 4.14 2.50 23.16
N GLN A 39 4.96 2.17 24.16
CA GLN A 39 4.73 2.65 25.55
C GLN A 39 5.09 4.13 25.75
N ILE A 40 6.07 4.61 24.98
CA ILE A 40 6.64 5.94 25.10
C ILE A 40 6.86 6.48 23.69
N CYS A 41 6.31 7.66 23.41
CA CYS A 41 6.54 8.39 22.17
C CYS A 41 7.30 9.68 22.44
N THR A 42 8.16 10.06 21.50
CA THR A 42 8.83 11.35 21.49
C THR A 42 7.84 12.49 21.23
N MET A 43 8.20 13.70 21.64
CA MET A 43 7.43 14.93 21.40
C MET A 43 7.82 15.61 20.08
N ASP A 44 8.35 14.85 19.12
CA ASP A 44 8.64 15.35 17.79
C ASP A 44 7.33 15.63 17.04
N TYR A 45 7.33 16.70 16.25
CA TYR A 45 6.17 17.08 15.46
C TYR A 45 6.45 16.77 13.99
N ASN A 46 5.94 15.63 13.55
CA ASN A 46 5.99 15.10 12.18
C ASN A 46 4.59 14.54 11.87
N PRO A 47 3.61 15.40 11.62
CA PRO A 47 2.21 15.03 11.73
C PRO A 47 1.80 13.94 10.74
N VAL A 48 0.82 13.13 11.14
CA VAL A 48 0.25 12.04 10.35
C VAL A 48 -1.27 12.00 10.48
N CYS A 49 -1.94 11.49 9.45
CA CYS A 49 -3.37 11.29 9.42
C CYS A 49 -3.67 9.81 9.65
N GLY A 50 -4.22 9.47 10.82
CA GLY A 50 -4.50 8.09 11.21
C GLY A 50 -5.91 7.65 10.82
N LEU A 51 -6.02 6.56 10.07
CA LEU A 51 -7.26 5.86 9.78
C LEU A 51 -7.67 4.99 10.98
N ARG A 52 -8.84 5.24 11.54
CA ARG A 52 -9.38 4.52 12.69
C ARG A 52 -10.26 3.34 12.28
N LYS A 53 -10.50 2.41 13.20
CA LYS A 53 -11.35 1.22 13.03
C LYS A 53 -12.80 1.53 12.66
N ASP A 54 -13.30 2.69 13.06
CA ASP A 54 -14.65 3.18 12.73
C ASP A 54 -14.72 3.85 11.33
N GLY A 55 -13.60 3.87 10.59
CA GLY A 55 -13.49 4.50 9.27
C GLY A 55 -13.27 6.01 9.33
N THR A 56 -13.16 6.61 10.51
CA THR A 56 -12.83 8.04 10.66
C THR A 56 -11.33 8.28 10.59
N GLU A 57 -10.96 9.51 10.22
CA GLU A 57 -9.58 9.96 10.16
C GLU A 57 -9.30 10.98 11.26
N LYS A 58 -8.08 10.98 11.79
CA LYS A 58 -7.65 11.92 12.84
C LYS A 58 -6.18 12.28 12.70
N SER A 59 -5.85 13.57 12.81
CA SER A 59 -4.46 14.03 12.89
C SER A 59 -3.80 13.65 14.21
N TYR A 60 -2.54 13.21 14.14
CA TYR A 60 -1.66 12.96 15.27
C TYR A 60 -0.35 13.71 15.08
N SER A 61 0.31 14.09 16.19
CA SER A 61 1.57 14.83 16.16
C SER A 61 2.72 14.09 15.49
N ASN A 62 2.71 12.76 15.54
CA ASN A 62 3.67 11.88 14.87
C ASN A 62 3.13 10.45 14.72
N SER A 63 3.83 9.62 13.96
CA SER A 63 3.47 8.22 13.68
C SER A 63 3.46 7.33 14.92
N CYS A 64 4.34 7.57 15.90
CA CYS A 64 4.34 6.85 17.17
C CYS A 64 3.03 7.11 17.93
N GLY A 65 2.63 8.38 18.06
CA GLY A 65 1.38 8.79 18.70
C GLY A 65 0.17 8.18 18.01
N ALA A 66 0.14 8.17 16.67
CA ALA A 66 -0.91 7.52 15.90
C ALA A 66 -0.99 6.01 16.18
N CYS A 67 0.12 5.27 16.07
CA CYS A 67 0.12 3.82 16.27
C CYS A 67 0.01 3.38 17.74
N SER A 68 0.26 4.27 18.70
CA SER A 68 -0.05 4.02 20.12
C SER A 68 -1.56 3.98 20.41
N ASP A 69 -2.39 4.66 19.61
CA ASP A 69 -3.84 4.55 19.70
C ASP A 69 -4.31 3.22 19.09
N THR A 70 -4.87 2.34 19.93
CA THR A 70 -5.40 1.02 19.54
C THR A 70 -6.56 1.09 18.55
N GLN A 71 -7.16 2.27 18.36
CA GLN A 71 -8.20 2.52 17.37
C GLN A 71 -7.63 2.79 15.98
N VAL A 72 -6.37 3.20 15.84
CA VAL A 72 -5.73 3.49 14.54
C VAL A 72 -5.24 2.19 13.91
N LEU A 73 -5.59 1.96 12.65
CA LEU A 73 -5.17 0.80 11.86
C LEU A 73 -3.95 1.12 11.01
N ALA A 74 -3.93 2.30 10.40
CA ALA A 74 -2.88 2.77 9.52
C ALA A 74 -2.83 4.29 9.54
N TYR A 75 -1.78 4.89 8.99
CA TYR A 75 -1.64 6.33 8.89
C TYR A 75 -1.04 6.76 7.55
N GLN A 76 -1.33 7.99 7.15
CA GLN A 76 -0.67 8.68 6.04
C GLN A 76 0.20 9.82 6.56
N LEU A 77 1.27 10.17 5.84
CA LEU A 77 2.11 11.31 6.18
C LEU A 77 1.34 12.63 5.98
N GLY A 78 1.50 13.56 6.92
CA GLY A 78 0.79 14.85 6.94
C GLY A 78 -0.49 14.83 7.79
N GLU A 79 -1.01 16.01 8.10
CA GLU A 79 -2.31 16.18 8.77
C GLU A 79 -3.47 15.67 7.89
N CYS A 80 -4.63 15.35 8.50
CA CYS A 80 -5.85 15.06 7.74
C CYS A 80 -6.38 16.33 7.02
N GLN A 81 -7.04 16.15 5.87
CA GLN A 81 -7.60 17.22 5.03
C GLN A 81 -9.07 17.50 5.30
#